data_AF-A0A7C3DYM1-F1
#
_entry.id   AF-A0A7C3DYM1-F1
#
_cell.length_a   1.000
_cell.length_b   1.000
_cell.length_c   1.000
_cell.angle_alpha   90.00
_cell.angle_beta   90.00
_cell.angle_gamma   90.00
#
_symmetry.space_group_name_H-M   'P 1'
#
loop_
_entity.id
_entity.type
_entity.pdbx_description
1 polymer ?
#
loop_
_entity_poly.entity_id
_entity_poly.type
_entity_poly.pdbx_seq_one_letter_code
_entity_poly.pdbx_strand_id
1 'polypeptide(L)'
;MLSGRILVRTCYLSLVAVALGAAPPTPKEHFGFVPGEDYKLAGFDEVAGYFRRLAASSGRIKLEVIDGAEEARLVRTGVLAAVGDKLSPHVIVDLGGGSMQLSFLRQGTVESTVALPIGTVRLMEAMKIRGAMT
;
A
#
# COMPACT_ATOMS: atom_id res chain seq x y z
N MET A 1 -39.65 47.04 -28.40
CA MET A 1 -40.01 45.60 -28.37
C MET A 1 -38.74 44.79 -28.08
N LEU A 2 -38.89 43.76 -27.25
CA LEU A 2 -37.86 43.10 -26.41
C LEU A 2 -36.54 42.68 -27.10
N SER A 3 -35.45 43.25 -26.59
CA SER A 3 -34.18 42.61 -26.19
C SER A 3 -33.57 41.48 -27.06
N GLY A 4 -32.86 41.88 -28.11
CA GLY A 4 -31.89 41.02 -28.83
C GLY A 4 -30.59 40.71 -28.06
N ARG A 5 -30.51 41.02 -26.76
CA ARG A 5 -29.32 40.73 -25.91
C ARG A 5 -29.47 39.49 -25.04
N ILE A 6 -30.63 38.82 -25.08
CA ILE A 6 -30.91 37.65 -24.25
C ILE A 6 -30.47 36.35 -24.93
N LEU A 7 -30.48 36.26 -26.26
CA LEU A 7 -30.23 34.98 -26.94
C LEU A 7 -28.75 34.57 -26.99
N VAL A 8 -27.81 35.51 -27.00
CA VAL A 8 -26.36 35.20 -26.98
C VAL A 8 -25.86 34.86 -25.57
N ARG A 9 -26.61 35.26 -24.53
CA ARG A 9 -26.23 35.03 -23.13
C ARG A 9 -26.64 33.66 -22.59
N THR A 10 -27.57 32.97 -23.25
CA THR A 10 -28.05 31.65 -22.81
C THR A 10 -27.10 30.50 -23.21
N CYS A 11 -26.20 30.71 -24.18
CA CYS A 11 -25.21 29.67 -24.55
C CYS A 11 -23.96 29.63 -23.68
N TYR A 12 -23.75 30.60 -22.78
CA TYR A 12 -22.52 30.67 -21.97
C TYR A 12 -22.66 30.08 -20.56
N LEU A 13 -23.85 29.61 -20.18
CA LEU A 13 -24.04 28.88 -18.94
C LEU A 13 -24.09 27.38 -19.21
N SER A 14 -23.26 26.65 -18.46
CA SER A 14 -23.34 25.20 -18.19
C SER A 14 -22.53 24.26 -19.08
N LEU A 15 -21.25 24.54 -19.31
CA LEU A 15 -20.29 23.46 -19.64
C LEU A 15 -18.99 23.56 -18.85
N VAL A 16 -19.08 24.04 -17.60
CA VAL A 16 -18.14 23.61 -16.56
C VAL A 16 -18.76 22.37 -15.91
N ALA A 17 -18.71 21.24 -16.62
CA ALA A 17 -18.79 19.96 -15.95
C ALA A 17 -17.50 19.86 -15.12
N VAL A 18 -17.55 20.32 -13.86
CA VAL A 18 -16.57 19.86 -12.89
C VAL A 18 -16.78 18.36 -12.85
N ALA A 19 -15.88 17.60 -13.47
CA ALA A 19 -15.81 16.17 -13.28
C ALA A 19 -15.50 15.97 -11.80
N LEU A 20 -16.56 15.83 -11.00
CA LEU A 20 -16.46 15.22 -9.68
C LEU A 20 -16.01 13.79 -9.94
N GLY A 21 -14.70 13.58 -9.95
CA GLY A 21 -14.13 12.24 -10.04
C GLY A 21 -14.78 11.39 -8.96
N ALA A 22 -15.27 10.21 -9.34
CA ALA A 22 -15.85 9.28 -8.40
C ALA A 22 -14.86 9.05 -7.24
N ALA A 23 -15.38 9.05 -6.01
CA ALA A 23 -14.56 8.73 -4.85
C ALA A 23 -13.87 7.37 -5.09
N PRO A 24 -12.59 7.21 -4.71
CA PRO A 24 -11.96 5.91 -4.82
C PRO A 24 -12.73 4.88 -3.99
N PRO A 25 -12.72 3.59 -4.39
CA PRO A 25 -13.40 2.55 -3.63
C PRO A 25 -12.87 2.52 -2.19
N THR A 26 -13.71 2.12 -1.25
CA THR A 26 -13.27 1.79 0.11
C THR A 26 -12.42 0.52 0.10
N PRO A 27 -11.62 0.25 1.15
CA PRO A 27 -10.91 -1.02 1.28
C PRO A 27 -11.83 -2.23 1.14
N LYS A 28 -13.02 -2.22 1.77
CA LYS A 28 -13.97 -3.34 1.69
C LYS A 28 -14.49 -3.56 0.28
N GLU A 29 -14.82 -2.50 -0.46
CA GLU A 29 -15.27 -2.60 -1.85
C GLU A 29 -14.16 -3.10 -2.77
N HIS A 30 -12.90 -2.79 -2.46
CA HIS A 30 -11.75 -3.23 -3.25
C HIS A 30 -11.33 -4.67 -2.94
N PHE A 31 -11.15 -5.00 -1.65
CA PHE A 31 -10.62 -6.28 -1.18
C PHE A 31 -11.70 -7.35 -1.00
N GLY A 32 -12.99 -6.96 -0.90
CA GLY A 32 -14.09 -7.88 -0.61
C GLY A 32 -14.28 -8.18 0.89
N PHE A 33 -13.35 -7.76 1.74
CA PHE A 33 -13.37 -7.93 3.19
C PHE A 33 -12.82 -6.68 3.90
N VAL A 34 -13.01 -6.58 5.21
CA VAL A 34 -12.48 -5.47 5.99
C VAL A 34 -11.02 -5.75 6.35
N PRO A 35 -10.05 -4.84 6.10
CA PRO A 35 -8.67 -5.04 6.54
C PRO A 35 -8.60 -5.28 8.05
N GLY A 36 -7.93 -6.37 8.45
CA GLY A 36 -7.85 -6.82 9.84
C GLY A 36 -8.92 -7.85 10.24
N GLU A 37 -9.81 -8.24 9.33
CA GLU A 37 -10.73 -9.36 9.53
C GLU A 37 -9.98 -10.69 9.67
N ASP A 38 -10.42 -11.54 10.61
CA ASP A 38 -9.79 -12.81 10.90
C ASP A 38 -9.71 -13.69 9.65
N TYR A 39 -8.52 -14.24 9.40
CA TYR A 39 -8.25 -15.11 8.25
C TYR A 39 -8.53 -14.43 6.89
N LYS A 40 -8.38 -13.11 6.78
CA LYS A 40 -8.44 -12.41 5.50
C LYS A 40 -7.13 -11.67 5.23
N LEU A 41 -6.43 -12.06 4.18
CA LEU A 41 -5.18 -11.42 3.74
C LEU A 41 -5.29 -11.02 2.27
N ALA A 42 -4.74 -9.84 1.96
CA ALA A 42 -4.60 -9.36 0.59
C ALA A 42 -3.15 -9.58 0.11
N GLY A 43 -3.00 -10.01 -1.14
CA GLY A 43 -1.71 -10.10 -1.82
C GLY A 43 -1.16 -8.74 -2.23
N PHE A 44 0.10 -8.72 -2.65
CA PHE A 44 0.78 -7.50 -3.11
C PHE A 44 0.02 -6.80 -4.25
N ASP A 45 -0.42 -7.55 -5.26
CA ASP A 45 -1.09 -6.98 -6.42
C ASP A 45 -2.43 -6.33 -6.06
N GLU A 46 -3.16 -6.92 -5.11
CA GLU A 46 -4.42 -6.38 -4.61
C GLU A 46 -4.18 -5.06 -3.86
N VAL A 47 -3.22 -5.04 -2.93
CA VAL A 47 -2.86 -3.84 -2.16
C VAL A 47 -2.31 -2.73 -3.08
N ALA A 48 -1.37 -3.06 -3.97
CA ALA A 48 -0.83 -2.12 -4.93
C ALA A 48 -1.91 -1.58 -5.88
N GLY A 49 -2.83 -2.44 -6.33
CA GLY A 49 -3.99 -2.04 -7.13
C GLY A 49 -4.86 -1.00 -6.43
N TYR A 50 -5.07 -1.16 -5.11
CA TYR A 50 -5.86 -0.21 -4.32
C TYR A 50 -5.18 1.15 -4.26
N PHE A 51 -3.90 1.20 -3.90
CA PHE A 51 -3.16 2.44 -3.82
C PHE A 51 -2.94 3.12 -5.18
N ARG A 52 -2.83 2.35 -6.28
CA ARG A 52 -2.83 2.93 -7.64
C ARG A 52 -4.14 3.67 -7.93
N ARG A 53 -5.29 3.10 -7.57
CA ARG A 53 -6.59 3.78 -7.70
C ARG A 53 -6.67 5.05 -6.86
N LEU A 54 -6.19 4.99 -5.61
CA LEU A 54 -6.14 6.16 -4.73
C LEU A 54 -5.26 7.27 -5.31
N ALA A 55 -4.05 6.94 -5.75
CA ALA A 55 -3.12 7.89 -6.38
C ALA A 55 -3.70 8.49 -7.69
N ALA A 56 -4.45 7.71 -8.46
CA ALA A 56 -5.13 8.20 -9.67
C ALA A 56 -6.34 9.11 -9.35
N SER A 57 -7.02 8.89 -8.22
CA SER A 57 -8.21 9.67 -7.85
C SER A 57 -7.91 11.09 -7.36
N SER A 58 -6.70 11.34 -6.84
CA SER A 58 -6.30 12.68 -6.36
C SER A 58 -4.78 12.79 -6.19
N GLY A 59 -4.25 14.01 -6.25
CA GLY A 59 -2.84 14.29 -5.97
C GLY A 59 -2.41 14.16 -4.49
N ARG A 60 -3.24 13.56 -3.62
CA ARG A 60 -2.94 13.42 -2.19
C ARG A 60 -2.03 12.24 -1.85
N ILE A 61 -1.88 11.30 -2.78
CA ILE A 61 -1.09 10.08 -2.59
C ILE A 61 -0.10 9.96 -3.73
N LYS A 62 1.17 9.72 -3.38
CA LYS A 62 2.21 9.28 -4.31
C LYS A 62 2.55 7.84 -3.97
N LEU A 63 2.34 6.94 -4.93
CA LEU A 63 2.73 5.53 -4.78
C LEU A 63 4.16 5.34 -5.28
N GLU A 64 5.00 4.77 -4.43
CA GLU A 64 6.37 4.40 -4.74
C GLU A 64 6.57 2.93 -4.38
N VAL A 65 6.98 2.12 -5.36
CA VAL A 65 7.28 0.70 -5.14
C VAL A 65 8.77 0.59 -4.87
N ILE A 66 9.12 0.07 -3.71
CA ILE A 66 10.50 -0.16 -3.29
C ILE A 66 10.89 -1.63 -3.53
N ASP A 67 12.19 -1.87 -3.69
CA ASP A 67 12.72 -3.24 -3.69
C ASP A 67 12.91 -3.76 -2.25
N GLY A 68 13.23 -5.06 -2.14
CA GLY A 68 13.42 -5.69 -0.84
C GLY A 68 14.65 -5.17 -0.06
N ALA A 69 15.65 -4.58 -0.73
CA ALA A 69 16.81 -4.02 -0.07
C ALA A 69 16.45 -2.70 0.63
N GLU A 70 15.67 -1.87 -0.04
CA GLU A 70 15.15 -0.62 0.53
C GLU A 70 14.13 -0.90 1.64
N GLU A 71 13.25 -1.90 1.48
CA GLU A 71 12.35 -2.37 2.54
C GLU A 71 13.13 -2.76 3.81
N ALA A 72 14.14 -3.64 3.67
CA ALA A 72 14.98 -4.05 4.79
C ALA A 72 15.73 -2.88 5.45
N ARG A 73 16.15 -1.89 4.65
CA ARG A 73 16.80 -0.67 5.15
C ARG A 73 15.83 0.13 6.02
N LEU A 74 14.63 0.42 5.52
CA LEU A 74 13.61 1.21 6.20
C LEU A 74 13.14 0.53 7.49
N VAL A 75 12.86 -0.78 7.44
CA VAL A 75 12.41 -1.55 8.59
C VAL A 75 13.47 -1.56 9.69
N ARG A 76 14.73 -1.84 9.33
CA ARG A 76 15.84 -1.76 10.30
C ARG A 76 15.95 -0.38 10.92
N THR A 77 15.88 0.69 10.12
CA THR A 77 15.92 2.06 10.65
C THR A 77 14.82 2.29 11.67
N GLY A 78 13.59 1.85 11.39
CA GLY A 78 12.46 1.94 12.32
C GLY A 78 12.69 1.14 13.60
N VAL A 79 13.13 -0.11 13.48
CA VAL A 79 13.40 -0.99 14.63
C VAL A 79 14.49 -0.41 15.53
N LEU A 80 15.64 -0.02 14.97
CA LEU A 80 16.74 0.56 15.73
C LEU A 80 16.34 1.87 16.42
N ALA A 81 15.54 2.71 15.76
CA ALA A 81 15.00 3.92 16.36
C ALA A 81 14.04 3.64 17.52
N ALA A 82 13.20 2.61 17.40
CA ALA A 82 12.21 2.25 18.42
C ALA A 82 12.84 1.59 19.66
N VAL A 83 13.84 0.72 19.46
CA VAL A 83 14.50 0.01 20.57
C VAL A 83 15.60 0.86 21.23
N GLY A 84 16.27 1.73 20.47
CA GLY A 84 17.39 2.54 20.93
C GLY A 84 18.48 1.68 21.58
N ASP A 85 19.12 2.22 22.62
CA ASP A 85 20.18 1.51 23.35
C ASP A 85 19.67 0.41 24.30
N LYS A 86 18.34 0.23 24.41
CA LYS A 86 17.75 -0.80 25.29
C LYS A 86 18.01 -2.22 24.79
N LEU A 87 18.19 -2.37 23.48
CA LEU A 87 18.43 -3.66 22.84
C LEU A 87 19.46 -3.48 21.73
N SER A 88 20.43 -4.40 21.67
CA SER A 88 21.34 -4.52 20.53
C SER A 88 20.96 -5.77 19.72
N PRO A 89 19.98 -5.69 18.80
CA PRO A 89 19.51 -6.85 18.06
C PRO A 89 20.64 -7.38 17.17
N HIS A 90 20.86 -8.70 17.23
CA HIS A 90 21.80 -9.38 16.34
C HIS A 90 21.15 -9.78 15.02
N VAL A 91 19.82 -9.93 15.02
CA VAL A 91 19.03 -10.22 13.84
C VAL A 91 17.74 -9.42 13.91
N ILE A 92 17.35 -8.84 12.79
CA ILE A 92 16.02 -8.27 12.58
C ILE A 92 15.34 -9.11 11.49
N VAL A 93 14.15 -9.60 11.81
CA VAL A 93 13.33 -10.42 10.92
C VAL A 93 12.05 -9.65 10.65
N ASP A 94 11.80 -9.37 9.37
CA ASP A 94 10.53 -8.83 8.90
C ASP A 94 9.81 -9.90 8.08
N LEU A 95 8.60 -10.27 8.49
CA LEU A 95 7.78 -11.28 7.83
C LEU A 95 6.53 -10.61 7.25
N GLY A 96 6.54 -10.40 5.94
CA GLY A 96 5.39 -9.89 5.20
C GLY A 96 4.50 -11.01 4.65
N GLY A 97 3.57 -10.62 3.77
CA GLY A 97 2.71 -11.56 3.04
C GLY A 97 3.44 -12.30 1.91
N GLY A 98 4.31 -11.60 1.18
CA GLY A 98 4.99 -12.13 0.00
C GLY A 98 6.47 -12.47 0.17
N SER A 99 7.11 -11.89 1.18
CA SER A 99 8.56 -11.96 1.41
C SER A 99 8.90 -11.89 2.89
N MET A 100 10.14 -12.28 3.19
CA MET A 100 10.74 -12.16 4.52
C MET A 100 12.14 -11.59 4.38
N GLN A 101 12.47 -10.60 5.19
CA GLN A 101 13.77 -9.94 5.21
C GLN A 101 14.50 -10.29 6.49
N LEU A 102 15.73 -10.76 6.36
CA LEU A 102 16.63 -11.11 7.45
C LEU A 102 17.82 -10.15 7.41
N SER A 103 17.92 -9.25 8.37
CA SER A 103 19.11 -8.39 8.53
C SER A 103 19.93 -8.88 9.72
N PHE A 104 21.17 -9.28 9.46
CA PHE A 104 22.14 -9.67 10.49
C PHE A 104 22.96 -8.45 10.88
N LEU A 105 23.08 -8.21 12.18
CA LEU A 105 23.78 -7.07 12.74
C LEU A 105 24.83 -7.51 13.74
N ARG A 106 25.96 -6.81 13.72
CA ARG A 106 27.01 -6.91 14.72
C ARG A 106 27.30 -5.53 15.25
N GLN A 107 27.16 -5.36 16.56
CA GLN A 107 27.38 -4.08 17.24
C GLN A 107 26.60 -2.92 16.58
N GLY A 108 25.33 -3.17 16.21
CA GLY A 108 24.46 -2.18 15.56
C GLY A 108 24.76 -1.93 14.07
N THR A 109 25.80 -2.53 13.51
CA THR A 109 26.16 -2.43 12.09
C THR A 109 25.63 -3.63 11.32
N VAL A 110 25.07 -3.42 10.12
CA VAL A 110 24.61 -4.51 9.26
C VAL A 110 25.80 -5.26 8.67
N GLU A 111 25.86 -6.57 8.92
CA GLU A 111 26.83 -7.45 8.26
C GLU A 111 26.27 -7.97 6.93
N SER A 112 25.00 -8.37 6.91
CA SER A 112 24.33 -8.85 5.71
C SER A 112 22.82 -8.72 5.81
N THR A 113 22.18 -8.68 4.64
CA THR A 113 20.72 -8.75 4.52
C THR A 113 20.38 -9.79 3.47
N VAL A 114 19.40 -10.66 3.76
CA VAL A 114 18.85 -11.64 2.83
C VAL A 114 17.36 -11.39 2.70
N ALA A 115 16.87 -11.32 1.47
CA ALA A 115 15.45 -11.33 1.16
C ALA A 115 15.05 -12.72 0.67
N LEU A 116 14.07 -13.33 1.35
CA LEU A 116 13.54 -14.64 1.02
C LEU A 116 12.17 -14.49 0.38
N PRO A 117 11.89 -15.22 -0.71
CA PRO A 117 10.59 -15.23 -1.37
C PRO A 117 9.59 -16.12 -0.59
N ILE A 118 9.44 -15.86 0.70
CA ILE A 118 8.57 -16.59 1.64
C ILE A 118 7.83 -15.55 2.48
N GLY A 119 6.50 -15.65 2.57
CA GLY A 119 5.67 -14.81 3.42
C GLY A 119 4.35 -15.51 3.74
N THR A 120 3.52 -14.92 4.59
CA THR A 120 2.27 -15.57 5.07
C THR A 120 1.33 -15.94 3.92
N VAL A 121 0.93 -14.95 3.11
CA VAL A 121 0.09 -15.14 1.91
C VAL A 121 0.68 -16.19 0.97
N ARG A 122 1.97 -16.05 0.64
CA ARG A 122 2.65 -16.96 -0.29
C ARG A 122 2.69 -18.41 0.21
N LEU A 123 2.94 -18.61 1.52
CA LEU A 123 2.93 -19.93 2.14
C LEU A 123 1.51 -20.53 2.14
N MET A 124 0.50 -19.72 2.44
CA MET A 124 -0.89 -20.18 2.48
C MET A 124 -1.39 -20.61 1.11
N GLU A 125 -1.03 -19.88 0.06
CA GLU A 125 -1.27 -20.26 -1.34
C GLU A 125 -0.56 -21.57 -1.69
N ALA A 126 0.76 -21.64 -1.46
CA ALA A 126 1.58 -22.80 -1.80
C ALA A 126 1.10 -24.08 -1.08
N MET A 127 0.69 -23.94 0.18
CA MET A 127 0.22 -25.04 1.04
C MET A 127 -1.28 -25.31 0.92
N LYS A 128 -2.02 -24.53 0.11
CA LYS A 128 -3.48 -24.63 -0.08
C LYS A 128 -4.26 -24.58 1.24
N ILE A 129 -3.84 -23.71 2.17
CA ILE A 129 -4.50 -23.53 3.46
C ILE A 129 -5.85 -22.84 3.21
N ARG A 130 -6.95 -23.54 3.51
CA ARG A 130 -8.32 -23.05 3.29
C ARG A 130 -8.73 -22.03 4.34
N GLY A 131 -9.64 -21.13 3.95
CA GLY A 131 -10.30 -20.17 4.85
C GLY A 131 -9.52 -18.89 5.11
N ALA A 132 -8.35 -18.74 4.49
CA ALA A 132 -7.42 -17.67 4.81
C ALA A 132 -7.08 -16.75 3.61
N MET A 133 -7.59 -17.12 2.43
CA MET A 133 -7.53 -16.42 1.16
C MET A 133 -8.94 -16.51 0.56
N THR A 134 -9.45 -15.38 0.03
CA THR A 134 -10.85 -15.04 -0.32
C THR A 134 -11.76 -14.76 0.86
#